data_AF-A0A959N8L7-F1
#
_entry.id   AF-A0A959N8L7-F1
#
_cell.length_a   1.000
_cell.length_b   1.000
_cell.length_c   1.000
_cell.angle_alpha   90.00
_cell.angle_beta   90.00
_cell.angle_gamma   90.00
#
_symmetry.space_group_name_H-M   'P 1'
#
loop_
_entity.id
_entity.type
_entity.pdbx_description
1 polymer ?
#
loop_
_entity_poly.entity_id
_entity_poly.type
_entity_poly.pdbx_seq_one_letter_code
_entity_poly.pdbx_strand_id
1 'polypeptide(L)'
;MIFNRIIFSIFVFTSFSIYSQKVNEFPQKTDPLHKKIEMYDKLILGNHWNEGTIMQYVIFPPAGLDRPIIGPQADCLDATTEMLAAYSYKYAISKNEEDRKIANQIFEGVEKAEKVTGVPGLFARSFNKTDKILWHEIMWYPEWHWSSSMPGYRWLGDLSADKFTSIFYGVGTFWEFCADENYQKRAADLLDRFMGRNIDNNFKLVDLDGKMTLWGNFCPDLPHQPLNSLEMLAGLKVTYKITGKEKYNSAYHMLIDRYNYDDHQINAKIVWPEEWRNPGDDYHAARSLYMLMRYETDRSLLIKYRMNLNRHWFDWKNHDFSFEGDIWFIMVYQVITEEEVMNEKYINEIKNMWGFERQKREFNIPNGDGSFNTVESEYEGIASAMIRNYWFGRYYNLIDPTW
;
A
#
# COMPACT_ATOMS: atom_id res chain seq x y z
N MET A 1 -18.53 18.44 -71.56
CA MET A 1 -17.84 17.40 -70.76
C MET A 1 -17.10 18.08 -69.63
N ILE A 2 -17.68 18.13 -68.44
CA ILE A 2 -17.01 18.57 -67.21
C ILE A 2 -17.10 17.35 -66.28
N PHE A 3 -15.97 16.71 -66.01
CA PHE A 3 -15.89 15.61 -65.06
C PHE A 3 -15.28 16.14 -63.76
N ASN A 4 -16.12 16.24 -62.74
CA ASN A 4 -15.71 16.41 -61.34
C ASN A 4 -14.90 15.19 -60.90
N ARG A 5 -13.65 15.41 -60.44
CA ARG A 5 -12.94 14.43 -59.60
C ARG A 5 -12.99 14.93 -58.16
N ILE A 6 -13.89 14.33 -57.39
CA ILE A 6 -13.95 14.42 -55.94
C ILE A 6 -12.73 13.68 -55.40
N ILE A 7 -11.81 14.41 -54.77
CA ILE A 7 -10.73 13.82 -53.98
C ILE A 7 -11.34 13.45 -52.63
N PHE A 8 -11.59 12.15 -52.42
CA PHE A 8 -11.88 11.62 -51.09
C PHE A 8 -10.57 11.64 -50.29
N SER A 9 -10.44 12.59 -49.37
CA SER A 9 -9.45 12.51 -48.30
C SER A 9 -9.86 11.37 -47.38
N ILE A 10 -9.19 10.23 -47.52
CA ILE A 10 -9.25 9.14 -46.54
C ILE A 10 -8.52 9.65 -45.30
N PHE A 11 -9.27 10.06 -44.28
CA PHE A 11 -8.74 10.16 -42.93
C PHE A 11 -8.31 8.77 -42.49
N VAL A 12 -7.02 8.47 -42.60
CA VAL A 12 -6.42 7.35 -41.89
C VAL A 12 -6.47 7.73 -40.42
N PHE A 13 -7.50 7.24 -39.70
CA PHE A 13 -7.41 7.11 -38.25
C PHE A 13 -6.26 6.14 -38.00
N THR A 14 -5.08 6.67 -37.71
CA THR A 14 -3.98 5.87 -37.18
C THR A 14 -4.45 5.31 -35.85
N SER A 15 -4.81 4.03 -35.84
CA SER A 15 -4.97 3.24 -34.63
C SER A 15 -3.64 3.26 -33.89
N PHE A 16 -3.50 4.18 -32.93
CA PHE A 16 -2.44 4.13 -31.92
C PHE A 16 -2.74 2.95 -31.00
N SER A 17 -2.52 1.74 -31.52
CA SER A 17 -2.56 0.53 -30.75
C SER A 17 -1.22 0.35 -30.04
N ILE A 18 -1.22 0.74 -28.76
CA ILE A 18 -0.87 -0.16 -27.65
C ILE A 18 0.61 -0.56 -27.56
N TYR A 19 1.40 0.20 -26.80
CA TYR A 19 2.65 -0.32 -26.19
C TYR A 19 2.63 -0.26 -24.65
N SER A 20 1.91 0.68 -24.03
CA SER A 20 1.81 0.75 -22.56
C SER A 20 0.74 -0.16 -21.95
N GLN A 21 -0.38 -0.34 -22.65
CA GLN A 21 -1.57 -1.00 -22.13
C GLN A 21 -1.55 -2.49 -22.49
N LYS A 22 -0.81 -3.27 -21.71
CA LYS A 22 -0.53 -4.68 -22.02
C LYS A 22 -1.72 -5.59 -21.79
N VAL A 23 -2.53 -5.29 -20.78
CA VAL A 23 -3.71 -6.07 -20.40
C VAL A 23 -4.97 -5.21 -20.53
N ASN A 24 -5.98 -5.74 -21.22
CA ASN A 24 -7.20 -5.02 -21.59
C ASN A 24 -8.48 -5.77 -21.24
N GLU A 25 -8.35 -7.01 -20.75
CA GLU A 25 -9.48 -7.81 -20.34
C GLU A 25 -9.88 -7.40 -18.92
N PHE A 26 -11.14 -7.00 -18.73
CA PHE A 26 -11.70 -6.59 -17.45
C PHE A 26 -12.77 -7.57 -16.99
N PRO A 27 -12.87 -7.82 -15.67
CA PRO A 27 -13.96 -8.61 -15.14
C PRO A 27 -15.31 -7.93 -15.37
N GLN A 28 -16.37 -8.73 -15.33
CA GLN A 28 -17.74 -8.25 -15.23
C GLN A 28 -18.19 -8.25 -13.77
N LYS A 29 -19.09 -7.35 -13.38
CA LYS A 29 -19.63 -7.32 -12.00
C LYS A 29 -20.33 -8.63 -11.61
N THR A 30 -20.83 -9.38 -12.60
CA THR A 30 -21.48 -10.68 -12.43
C THR A 30 -20.52 -11.87 -12.42
N ASP A 31 -19.22 -11.66 -12.69
CA ASP A 31 -18.23 -12.74 -12.57
C ASP A 31 -18.09 -13.18 -11.11
N PRO A 32 -17.79 -14.47 -10.84
CA PRO A 32 -17.44 -14.90 -9.50
C PRO A 32 -16.15 -14.22 -9.02
N LEU A 33 -16.03 -14.03 -7.71
CA LEU A 33 -14.94 -13.31 -7.06
C LEU A 33 -13.56 -13.85 -7.43
N HIS A 34 -13.33 -15.16 -7.42
CA HIS A 34 -12.04 -15.74 -7.79
C HIS A 34 -11.63 -15.34 -9.22
N LYS A 35 -12.58 -15.26 -10.15
CA LYS A 35 -12.34 -14.81 -11.52
C LYS A 35 -12.03 -13.31 -11.56
N LYS A 36 -12.77 -12.49 -10.80
CA LYS A 36 -12.46 -11.05 -10.67
C LYS A 36 -11.03 -10.83 -10.16
N ILE A 37 -10.62 -11.60 -9.15
CA ILE A 37 -9.27 -11.54 -8.57
C ILE A 37 -8.21 -11.93 -9.58
N GLU A 38 -8.39 -13.03 -10.32
CA GLU A 38 -7.45 -13.45 -11.37
C GLU A 38 -7.26 -12.36 -12.45
N MET A 39 -8.35 -11.73 -12.88
CA MET A 39 -8.32 -10.70 -13.92
C MET A 39 -7.66 -9.41 -13.41
N TYR A 40 -8.00 -8.96 -12.20
CA TYR A 40 -7.33 -7.80 -11.60
C TYR A 40 -5.85 -8.05 -11.31
N ASP A 41 -5.47 -9.25 -10.88
CA ASP A 41 -4.05 -9.63 -10.70
C ASP A 41 -3.27 -9.50 -12.02
N LYS A 42 -3.83 -10.01 -13.13
CA LYS A 42 -3.26 -9.83 -14.47
C LYS A 42 -3.16 -8.36 -14.88
N LEU A 43 -4.20 -7.56 -14.64
CA LEU A 43 -4.19 -6.12 -14.92
C LEU A 43 -3.07 -5.40 -14.15
N ILE A 44 -2.94 -5.68 -12.84
CA ILE A 44 -1.92 -5.05 -11.99
C ILE A 44 -0.51 -5.44 -12.46
N LEU A 45 -0.23 -6.73 -12.63
CA LEU A 45 1.09 -7.18 -13.07
C LEU A 45 1.43 -6.71 -14.49
N GLY A 46 0.43 -6.59 -15.36
CA GLY A 46 0.61 -6.16 -16.75
C GLY A 46 0.78 -4.65 -16.92
N ASN A 47 -0.03 -3.87 -16.20
CA ASN A 47 -0.18 -2.44 -16.44
C ASN A 47 0.31 -1.55 -15.30
N HIS A 48 0.51 -2.04 -14.07
CA HIS A 48 0.91 -1.22 -12.92
C HIS A 48 2.33 -1.52 -12.43
N TRP A 49 2.96 -2.57 -12.96
CA TRP A 49 4.26 -3.04 -12.52
C TRP A 49 5.41 -2.12 -12.95
N ASN A 50 6.18 -1.63 -11.98
CA ASN A 50 7.38 -0.83 -12.17
C ASN A 50 8.53 -1.37 -11.31
N GLU A 51 9.36 -2.23 -11.89
CA GLU A 51 10.57 -2.76 -11.24
C GLU A 51 10.34 -3.34 -9.83
N GLY A 52 9.24 -4.10 -9.65
CA GLY A 52 8.84 -4.67 -8.35
C GLY A 52 7.86 -3.81 -7.56
N THR A 53 7.77 -2.51 -7.85
CA THR A 53 6.74 -1.64 -7.26
C THR A 53 5.46 -1.63 -8.07
N ILE A 54 4.35 -1.31 -7.41
CA ILE A 54 3.01 -1.25 -7.99
C ILE A 54 2.55 0.21 -8.01
N MET A 55 2.30 0.73 -9.20
CA MET A 55 1.83 2.10 -9.39
C MET A 55 0.34 2.18 -9.07
N GLN A 56 -0.04 3.03 -8.11
CA GLN A 56 -1.45 3.18 -7.68
C GLN A 56 -2.38 3.68 -8.80
N TYR A 57 -1.85 4.47 -9.73
CA TYR A 57 -2.55 5.03 -10.86
C TYR A 57 -1.65 4.99 -12.08
N VAL A 58 -2.23 4.62 -13.22
CA VAL A 58 -1.53 4.55 -14.50
C VAL A 58 -2.34 5.33 -15.53
N ILE A 59 -1.70 6.32 -16.14
CA ILE A 59 -2.25 7.06 -17.28
C ILE A 59 -1.59 6.51 -18.54
N PHE A 60 -2.39 6.15 -19.54
CA PHE A 60 -1.88 5.64 -20.81
C PHE A 60 -1.61 6.78 -21.81
N PRO A 61 -0.85 6.56 -22.89
CA PRO A 61 -0.79 7.48 -24.02
C PRO A 61 -2.19 7.75 -24.57
N PRO A 62 -2.47 8.97 -25.06
CA PRO A 62 -1.50 10.01 -25.39
C PRO A 62 -1.06 10.93 -24.24
N ALA A 63 -1.68 10.88 -23.06
CA ALA A 63 -1.25 11.68 -21.91
C ALA A 63 -0.10 11.06 -21.11
N GLY A 64 -0.08 9.74 -21.04
CA GLY A 64 0.93 8.95 -20.34
C GLY A 64 2.17 8.62 -21.17
N LEU A 65 2.95 7.68 -20.66
CA LEU A 65 4.10 7.10 -21.35
C LEU A 65 3.78 5.68 -21.84
N ASP A 66 4.66 5.14 -22.67
CA ASP A 66 4.69 3.72 -23.07
C ASP A 66 4.98 2.75 -21.91
N ARG A 67 5.06 3.26 -20.67
CA ARG A 67 5.38 2.55 -19.43
C ARG A 67 4.52 3.07 -18.27
N PRO A 68 4.29 2.27 -17.22
CA PRO A 68 3.20 2.51 -16.27
C PRO A 68 3.53 3.52 -15.16
N ILE A 69 4.49 4.40 -15.38
CA ILE A 69 5.03 5.26 -14.32
C ILE A 69 4.44 6.68 -14.33
N ILE A 70 3.22 6.86 -14.83
CA ILE A 70 2.58 8.18 -14.95
C ILE A 70 1.26 8.18 -14.18
N GLY A 71 1.10 9.16 -13.28
CA GLY A 71 -0.04 9.31 -12.38
C GLY A 71 0.41 9.86 -11.02
N PRO A 72 -0.51 10.08 -10.07
CA PRO A 72 -0.15 10.27 -8.67
C PRO A 72 0.57 9.01 -8.15
N GLN A 73 1.66 9.18 -7.40
CA GLN A 73 2.49 8.07 -6.93
C GLN A 73 2.83 8.10 -5.43
N ALA A 74 2.24 9.02 -4.67
CA ALA A 74 2.56 9.19 -3.25
C ALA A 74 2.23 7.95 -2.38
N ASP A 75 1.36 7.08 -2.88
CA ASP A 75 0.83 5.85 -2.30
C ASP A 75 1.30 4.57 -3.00
N CYS A 76 2.31 4.67 -3.86
CA CYS A 76 2.90 3.51 -4.53
C CYS A 76 3.35 2.43 -3.53
N LEU A 77 4.02 2.81 -2.43
CA LEU A 77 4.44 1.86 -1.41
C LEU A 77 3.25 1.14 -0.73
N ASP A 78 2.09 1.77 -0.60
CA ASP A 78 0.90 1.10 -0.04
C ASP A 78 0.40 0.01 -0.98
N ALA A 79 0.18 0.36 -2.25
CA ALA A 79 -0.23 -0.63 -3.26
C ALA A 79 0.79 -1.78 -3.37
N THR A 80 2.08 -1.45 -3.30
CA THR A 80 3.17 -2.43 -3.38
C THR A 80 3.14 -3.39 -2.19
N THR A 81 3.02 -2.89 -0.97
CA THR A 81 3.02 -3.72 0.25
C THR A 81 1.73 -4.52 0.42
N GLU A 82 0.59 -4.03 -0.08
CA GLU A 82 -0.65 -4.81 -0.16
C GLU A 82 -0.49 -6.01 -1.10
N MET A 83 0.10 -5.79 -2.28
CA MET A 83 0.41 -6.90 -3.19
C MET A 83 1.43 -7.87 -2.58
N LEU A 84 2.42 -7.36 -1.84
CA LEU A 84 3.37 -8.21 -1.13
C LEU A 84 2.67 -9.11 -0.11
N ALA A 85 1.77 -8.54 0.71
CA ALA A 85 0.96 -9.31 1.65
C ALA A 85 0.05 -10.32 0.92
N ALA A 86 -0.61 -9.89 -0.15
CA ALA A 86 -1.49 -10.75 -0.94
C ALA A 86 -0.78 -11.99 -1.49
N TYR A 87 0.37 -11.79 -2.14
CA TYR A 87 1.18 -12.88 -2.67
C TYR A 87 1.76 -13.77 -1.57
N SER A 88 2.03 -13.20 -0.39
CA SER A 88 2.50 -13.97 0.75
C SER A 88 1.42 -14.93 1.29
N TYR A 89 0.17 -14.46 1.43
CA TYR A 89 -0.95 -15.33 1.77
C TYR A 89 -1.26 -16.35 0.66
N LYS A 90 -1.22 -15.92 -0.61
CA LYS A 90 -1.42 -16.80 -1.76
C LYS A 90 -0.43 -17.97 -1.74
N TYR A 91 0.86 -17.67 -1.58
CA TYR A 91 1.91 -18.68 -1.44
C TYR A 91 1.72 -19.56 -0.20
N ALA A 92 1.31 -18.99 0.93
CA ALA A 92 1.08 -19.75 2.15
C ALA A 92 0.08 -20.90 1.95
N ILE A 93 -0.93 -20.68 1.10
CA ILE A 93 -1.95 -21.67 0.72
C ILE A 93 -1.46 -22.58 -0.40
N SER A 94 -0.96 -22.01 -1.50
CA SER A 94 -0.68 -22.74 -2.74
C SER A 94 0.65 -23.49 -2.71
N LYS A 95 1.62 -22.98 -1.95
CA LYS A 95 3.04 -23.36 -2.00
C LYS A 95 3.62 -23.33 -3.43
N ASN A 96 3.03 -22.54 -4.32
CA ASN A 96 3.47 -22.38 -5.70
C ASN A 96 4.68 -21.44 -5.78
N GLU A 97 5.78 -21.97 -6.31
CA GLU A 97 7.05 -21.26 -6.43
C GLU A 97 6.99 -20.00 -7.31
N GLU A 98 6.10 -19.96 -8.30
CA GLU A 98 5.91 -18.73 -9.09
C GLU A 98 5.25 -17.61 -8.28
N ASP A 99 4.35 -17.94 -7.33
CA ASP A 99 3.77 -16.94 -6.43
C ASP A 99 4.84 -16.37 -5.48
N ARG A 100 5.74 -17.23 -4.95
CA ARG A 100 6.87 -16.78 -4.13
C ARG A 100 7.82 -15.90 -4.95
N LYS A 101 8.11 -16.27 -6.19
CA LYS A 101 8.97 -15.47 -7.06
C LYS A 101 8.41 -14.07 -7.32
N ILE A 102 7.10 -13.94 -7.52
CA ILE A 102 6.46 -12.62 -7.64
C ILE A 102 6.55 -11.86 -6.31
N ALA A 103 6.26 -12.50 -5.17
CA ALA A 103 6.42 -11.89 -3.85
C ALA A 103 7.85 -11.35 -3.63
N ASN A 104 8.86 -12.16 -3.99
CA ASN A 104 10.27 -11.79 -3.91
C ASN A 104 10.59 -10.56 -4.75
N GLN A 105 10.10 -10.50 -5.99
CA GLN A 105 10.27 -9.33 -6.86
C GLN A 105 9.58 -8.07 -6.31
N ILE A 106 8.42 -8.23 -5.67
CA ILE A 106 7.72 -7.13 -5.01
C ILE A 106 8.52 -6.62 -3.81
N PHE A 107 9.02 -7.54 -2.97
CA PHE A 107 9.90 -7.21 -1.85
C PHE A 107 11.18 -6.49 -2.31
N GLU A 108 11.77 -6.92 -3.44
CA GLU A 108 12.91 -6.24 -4.06
C GLU A 108 12.57 -4.81 -4.52
N GLY A 109 11.33 -4.58 -4.96
CA GLY A 109 10.80 -3.23 -5.21
C GLY A 109 10.76 -2.37 -3.94
N VAL A 110 10.33 -2.95 -2.82
CA VAL A 110 10.33 -2.28 -1.50
C VAL A 110 11.76 -1.96 -1.04
N GLU A 111 12.70 -2.90 -1.16
CA GLU A 111 14.13 -2.63 -0.89
C GLU A 111 14.70 -1.55 -1.80
N LYS A 112 14.29 -1.53 -3.08
CA LYS A 112 14.73 -0.51 -4.04
C LYS A 112 14.22 0.88 -3.67
N ALA A 113 13.02 0.98 -3.10
CA ALA A 113 12.48 2.25 -2.59
C ALA A 113 13.32 2.83 -1.44
N GLU A 114 13.97 2.01 -0.61
CA GLU A 114 15.00 2.48 0.33
C GLU A 114 16.30 2.82 -0.43
N LYS A 115 16.79 1.90 -1.25
CA LYS A 115 18.09 2.01 -1.90
C LYS A 115 18.23 3.28 -2.73
N VAL A 116 17.19 3.68 -3.45
CA VAL A 116 17.20 4.83 -4.37
C VAL A 116 17.42 6.17 -3.67
N THR A 117 17.16 6.26 -2.36
CA THR A 117 17.38 7.49 -1.59
C THR A 117 18.87 7.72 -1.28
N GLY A 118 19.64 6.62 -1.21
CA GLY A 118 21.03 6.62 -0.78
C GLY A 118 21.23 6.81 0.72
N VAL A 119 20.15 6.84 1.50
CA VAL A 119 20.17 7.02 2.95
C VAL A 119 19.58 5.77 3.62
N PRO A 120 20.39 5.01 4.40
CA PRO A 120 19.89 3.84 5.13
C PRO A 120 18.67 4.16 6.00
N GLY A 121 17.61 3.37 5.86
CA GLY A 121 16.34 3.53 6.58
C GLY A 121 15.42 4.64 6.07
N LEU A 122 15.79 5.38 5.01
CA LEU A 122 14.89 6.34 4.35
C LEU A 122 14.31 5.71 3.08
N PHE A 123 12.98 5.69 3.00
CA PHE A 123 12.25 5.17 1.85
C PHE A 123 11.69 6.30 1.00
N ALA A 124 11.78 6.12 -0.31
CA ALA A 124 11.00 6.88 -1.26
C ALA A 124 9.55 6.41 -1.27
N ARG A 125 8.59 7.33 -1.45
CA ARG A 125 7.19 6.98 -1.74
C ARG A 125 7.05 6.21 -3.06
N SER A 126 7.84 6.62 -4.06
CA SER A 126 7.97 5.98 -5.36
C SER A 126 9.28 6.36 -6.04
N PHE A 127 9.62 5.69 -7.14
CA PHE A 127 10.79 6.02 -7.95
C PHE A 127 10.54 5.80 -9.45
N ASN A 128 11.26 6.58 -10.25
CA ASN A 128 11.18 6.56 -11.70
C ASN A 128 12.59 6.49 -12.30
N LYS A 129 12.84 5.51 -13.18
CA LYS A 129 14.03 5.53 -14.04
C LYS A 129 13.85 6.60 -15.10
N THR A 130 14.61 7.68 -15.08
CA THR A 130 14.48 8.77 -16.05
C THR A 130 15.72 9.65 -16.05
N ASP A 131 15.96 10.29 -17.19
CA ASP A 131 17.02 11.28 -17.45
C ASP A 131 16.50 12.72 -17.44
N LYS A 132 15.20 12.93 -17.18
CA LYS A 132 14.55 14.25 -17.09
C LYS A 132 13.48 14.27 -16.02
N ILE A 133 12.99 15.46 -15.68
CA ILE A 133 11.80 15.63 -14.84
C ILE A 133 10.58 15.22 -15.66
N LEU A 134 9.74 14.34 -15.10
CA LEU A 134 8.50 13.93 -15.73
C LEU A 134 7.37 14.90 -15.38
N TRP A 135 6.44 15.11 -16.31
CA TRP A 135 5.41 16.13 -16.15
C TRP A 135 4.48 15.88 -14.96
N HIS A 136 4.28 14.63 -14.55
CA HIS A 136 3.47 14.31 -13.38
C HIS A 136 4.11 14.70 -12.05
N GLU A 137 5.44 14.83 -12.02
CA GLU A 137 6.19 15.21 -10.82
C GLU A 137 5.84 16.61 -10.34
N ILE A 138 5.33 17.47 -11.24
CA ILE A 138 4.94 18.85 -10.91
C ILE A 138 3.44 19.02 -10.65
N MET A 139 2.63 17.95 -10.82
CA MET A 139 1.17 18.04 -10.80
C MET A 139 0.55 17.66 -9.44
N TRP A 140 1.13 16.68 -8.74
CA TRP A 140 0.45 16.04 -7.61
C TRP A 140 1.19 16.17 -6.29
N TYR A 141 2.44 15.73 -6.25
CA TYR A 141 3.25 15.74 -5.04
C TYR A 141 4.61 16.35 -5.34
N PRO A 142 5.03 17.39 -4.58
CA PRO A 142 6.35 17.99 -4.71
C PRO A 142 7.42 17.05 -4.11
N GLU A 143 8.67 17.51 -4.03
CA GLU A 143 9.78 16.79 -3.37
C GLU A 143 10.34 15.58 -4.15
N TRP A 144 10.58 15.81 -5.44
CA TRP A 144 11.28 14.86 -6.30
C TRP A 144 12.78 15.12 -6.36
N HIS A 145 13.57 14.11 -6.01
CA HIS A 145 15.03 14.18 -5.96
C HIS A 145 15.69 13.34 -7.05
N TRP A 146 16.85 13.79 -7.50
CA TRP A 146 17.79 12.89 -8.19
C TRP A 146 18.38 11.92 -7.18
N SER A 147 18.42 10.63 -7.54
CA SER A 147 19.04 9.62 -6.69
C SER A 147 20.55 9.84 -6.58
N SER A 148 21.06 9.84 -5.35
CA SER A 148 22.49 9.91 -5.04
C SER A 148 23.20 8.55 -5.15
N SER A 149 22.45 7.45 -5.04
CA SER A 149 22.95 6.07 -5.04
C SER A 149 22.66 5.31 -6.34
N MET A 150 21.71 5.80 -7.15
CA MET A 150 21.27 5.15 -8.39
C MET A 150 21.16 6.19 -9.52
N PRO A 151 22.28 6.55 -10.19
CA PRO A 151 22.26 7.48 -11.33
C PRO A 151 21.23 7.09 -12.39
N GLY A 152 20.49 8.08 -12.91
CA GLY A 152 19.38 7.85 -13.85
C GLY A 152 18.05 7.48 -13.18
N TYR A 153 17.93 7.65 -11.87
CA TYR A 153 16.67 7.56 -11.13
C TYR A 153 16.30 8.88 -10.46
N ARG A 154 14.99 9.14 -10.43
CA ARG A 154 14.36 10.13 -9.58
C ARG A 154 13.45 9.44 -8.58
N TRP A 155 13.28 10.02 -7.40
CA TRP A 155 12.46 9.45 -6.34
C TRP A 155 11.70 10.53 -5.57
N LEU A 156 10.54 10.15 -5.03
CA LEU A 156 9.62 11.04 -4.31
C LEU A 156 9.81 10.90 -2.80
N GLY A 157 10.06 12.02 -2.10
CA GLY A 157 10.27 12.10 -0.65
C GLY A 157 9.00 12.27 0.20
N ASP A 158 9.16 12.89 1.37
CA ASP A 158 8.14 13.18 2.39
C ASP A 158 7.33 11.96 2.84
N LEU A 159 7.99 10.88 3.26
CA LEU A 159 7.32 9.64 3.68
C LEU A 159 6.34 9.88 4.85
N SER A 160 5.11 9.37 4.72
CA SER A 160 4.04 9.58 5.72
C SER A 160 3.80 8.35 6.61
N ALA A 161 3.07 8.52 7.71
CA ALA A 161 2.78 7.46 8.70
C ALA A 161 2.03 6.27 8.12
N ASP A 162 1.15 6.51 7.15
CA ASP A 162 0.50 5.47 6.34
C ASP A 162 1.52 4.48 5.75
N LYS A 163 2.63 5.00 5.17
CA LYS A 163 3.70 4.18 4.58
C LYS A 163 4.49 3.45 5.64
N PHE A 164 4.69 4.06 6.80
CA PHE A 164 5.31 3.38 7.93
C PHE A 164 4.53 2.13 8.31
N THR A 165 3.18 2.20 8.38
CA THR A 165 2.35 1.01 8.64
C THR A 165 2.42 -0.03 7.53
N SER A 166 2.34 0.42 6.28
CA SER A 166 2.43 -0.43 5.10
C SER A 166 3.73 -1.22 5.04
N ILE A 167 4.85 -0.58 5.34
CA ILE A 167 6.18 -1.22 5.30
C ILE A 167 6.28 -2.34 6.34
N PHE A 168 5.99 -2.07 7.63
CA PHE A 168 6.13 -3.14 8.63
C PHE A 168 5.09 -4.25 8.43
N TYR A 169 3.88 -3.91 7.97
CA TYR A 169 2.83 -4.89 7.69
C TYR A 169 3.22 -5.79 6.53
N GLY A 170 3.47 -5.23 5.34
CA GLY A 170 3.78 -6.00 4.15
C GLY A 170 5.08 -6.81 4.27
N VAL A 171 6.14 -6.19 4.80
CA VAL A 171 7.43 -6.88 4.99
C VAL A 171 7.33 -7.95 6.09
N GLY A 172 6.62 -7.68 7.19
CA GLY A 172 6.39 -8.66 8.25
C GLY A 172 5.57 -9.85 7.79
N THR A 173 4.48 -9.63 7.04
CA THR A 173 3.67 -10.69 6.43
C THR A 173 4.50 -11.53 5.45
N PHE A 174 5.33 -10.90 4.62
CA PHE A 174 6.23 -11.61 3.71
C PHE A 174 7.25 -12.48 4.44
N TRP A 175 7.91 -11.91 5.46
CA TRP A 175 8.87 -12.63 6.31
C TRP A 175 8.26 -13.89 6.94
N GLU A 176 7.02 -13.78 7.42
CA GLU A 176 6.34 -14.86 8.13
C GLU A 176 5.84 -15.98 7.19
N PHE A 177 5.25 -15.61 6.05
CA PHE A 177 4.47 -16.57 5.28
C PHE A 177 5.10 -17.03 3.97
N CYS A 178 6.09 -16.28 3.44
CA CYS A 178 6.56 -16.46 2.07
C CYS A 178 8.07 -16.52 1.92
N ALA A 179 8.80 -15.70 2.67
CA ALA A 179 10.24 -15.58 2.56
C ALA A 179 10.96 -16.89 2.92
N ASP A 180 11.94 -17.26 2.11
CA ASP A 180 12.95 -18.26 2.48
C ASP A 180 14.00 -17.65 3.44
N GLU A 181 14.95 -18.45 3.91
CA GLU A 181 15.98 -18.00 4.86
C GLU A 181 16.76 -16.75 4.39
N ASN A 182 17.06 -16.66 3.08
CA ASN A 182 17.79 -15.52 2.53
C ASN A 182 16.92 -14.25 2.51
N TYR A 183 15.67 -14.37 2.07
CA TYR A 183 14.73 -13.25 2.08
C TYR A 183 14.30 -12.85 3.50
N GLN A 184 14.20 -13.79 4.43
CA GLN A 184 13.94 -13.51 5.84
C GLN A 184 15.04 -12.62 6.44
N LYS A 185 16.31 -12.95 6.16
CA LYS A 185 17.44 -12.12 6.58
C LYS A 185 17.36 -10.71 5.97
N ARG A 186 17.08 -10.61 4.67
CA ARG A 186 16.96 -9.31 3.97
C ARG A 186 15.83 -8.45 4.54
N ALA A 187 14.66 -9.04 4.77
CA ALA A 187 13.51 -8.37 5.38
C ALA A 187 13.81 -7.87 6.80
N ALA A 188 14.48 -8.70 7.62
CA ALA A 188 14.92 -8.30 8.96
C ALA A 188 15.96 -7.16 8.90
N ASP A 189 16.94 -7.24 8.00
CA ASP A 189 17.94 -6.19 7.82
C ASP A 189 17.31 -4.86 7.33
N LEU A 190 16.30 -4.93 6.46
CA LEU A 190 15.56 -3.77 5.95
C LEU A 190 14.79 -3.06 7.07
N LEU A 191 14.00 -3.80 7.85
CA LEU A 191 13.25 -3.22 8.96
C LEU A 191 14.17 -2.79 10.11
N ASP A 192 15.33 -3.42 10.30
CA ASP A 192 16.32 -2.95 11.26
C ASP A 192 16.84 -1.54 10.91
N ARG A 193 17.16 -1.29 9.64
CA ARG A 193 17.55 0.06 9.17
C ARG A 193 16.42 1.06 9.30
N PHE A 194 15.22 0.68 8.85
CA PHE A 194 14.04 1.53 8.90
C PHE A 194 13.67 1.94 10.32
N MET A 195 13.37 0.97 11.18
CA MET A 195 12.95 1.21 12.57
C MET A 195 14.09 1.77 13.42
N GLY A 196 15.33 1.34 13.16
CA GLY A 196 16.52 1.90 13.82
C GLY A 196 16.63 3.40 13.60
N ARG A 197 16.50 3.86 12.34
CA ARG A 197 16.51 5.30 12.01
C ARG A 197 15.41 6.07 12.75
N ASN A 198 14.22 5.48 12.92
CA ASN A 198 13.15 6.10 13.69
C ASN A 198 13.56 6.31 15.16
N ILE A 199 14.08 5.26 15.82
CA ILE A 199 14.56 5.33 17.21
C ILE A 199 15.67 6.39 17.34
N ASP A 200 16.65 6.37 16.43
CA ASP A 200 17.78 7.31 16.44
C ASP A 200 17.33 8.77 16.30
N ASN A 201 16.16 9.01 15.69
CA ASN A 201 15.55 10.32 15.52
C ASN A 201 14.41 10.59 16.51
N ASN A 202 14.43 9.95 17.68
CA ASN A 202 13.40 10.10 18.72
C ASN A 202 11.98 9.80 18.20
N PHE A 203 11.84 8.68 17.49
CA PHE A 203 10.59 8.17 16.92
C PHE A 203 9.95 9.10 15.89
N LYS A 204 10.76 9.83 15.12
CA LYS A 204 10.29 10.63 13.97
C LYS A 204 10.68 9.94 12.66
N LEU A 205 9.78 9.93 11.69
CA LEU A 205 10.18 9.74 10.29
C LEU A 205 10.88 11.01 9.85
N VAL A 206 12.14 10.86 9.47
CA VAL A 206 13.01 11.98 9.11
C VAL A 206 13.44 11.85 7.66
N ASP A 207 13.18 12.91 6.90
CA ASP A 207 13.47 13.00 5.47
C ASP A 207 14.96 13.25 5.19
N LEU A 208 15.29 13.45 3.91
CA LEU A 208 16.62 13.69 3.38
C LEU A 208 17.33 14.87 4.04
N ASP A 209 16.60 15.91 4.41
CA ASP A 209 17.15 17.12 5.02
C ASP A 209 17.37 17.03 6.54
N GLY A 210 17.04 15.87 7.14
CA GLY A 210 17.16 15.65 8.59
C GLY A 210 15.97 16.19 9.41
N LYS A 211 14.93 16.71 8.78
CA LYS A 211 13.70 17.14 9.45
C LYS A 211 12.62 16.07 9.40
N MET A 212 11.68 16.19 10.34
CA MET A 212 10.50 15.31 10.39
C MET A 212 9.65 15.53 9.14
N THR A 213 9.18 14.45 8.53
CA THR A 213 8.20 14.50 7.43
C THR A 213 6.87 15.05 7.91
N LEU A 214 6.02 15.51 6.99
CA LEU A 214 4.78 16.22 7.34
C LEU A 214 3.86 15.42 8.28
N TRP A 215 3.76 14.10 8.04
CA TRP A 215 2.87 13.19 8.78
C TRP A 215 3.63 12.15 9.61
N GLY A 216 4.93 12.36 9.85
CA GLY A 216 5.84 11.35 10.41
C GLY A 216 6.09 11.42 11.91
N ASN A 217 5.10 11.86 12.70
CA ASN A 217 5.30 12.11 14.12
C ASN A 217 4.85 10.95 15.02
N PHE A 218 5.80 10.15 15.49
CA PHE A 218 5.59 9.17 16.56
C PHE A 218 6.37 9.52 17.84
N CYS A 219 6.90 10.74 17.90
CA CYS A 219 7.78 11.22 18.94
C CYS A 219 7.03 11.34 20.28
N PRO A 220 7.53 10.74 21.37
CA PRO A 220 6.87 10.83 22.66
C PRO A 220 6.94 12.24 23.28
N ASP A 221 7.88 13.07 22.83
CA ASP A 221 8.07 14.44 23.33
C ASP A 221 7.30 15.48 22.50
N LEU A 222 6.57 15.08 21.45
CA LEU A 222 5.72 15.96 20.64
C LEU A 222 4.26 15.51 20.72
N PRO A 223 3.29 16.44 20.67
CA PRO A 223 1.88 16.07 20.51
C PRO A 223 1.67 15.24 19.25
N HIS A 224 1.13 14.03 19.40
CA HIS A 224 0.82 13.10 18.33
C HIS A 224 -0.56 12.50 18.55
N GLN A 225 -1.14 11.90 17.49
CA GLN A 225 -2.44 11.25 17.61
C GLN A 225 -2.32 9.91 18.34
N PRO A 226 -3.35 9.48 19.08
CA PRO A 226 -3.44 8.13 19.64
C PRO A 226 -3.11 6.99 18.67
N LEU A 227 -3.49 7.15 17.39
CA LEU A 227 -3.16 6.19 16.34
C LEU A 227 -1.64 6.06 16.15
N ASN A 228 -0.87 7.14 16.21
CA ASN A 228 0.58 7.08 16.08
C ASN A 228 1.23 6.25 17.20
N SER A 229 0.67 6.27 18.42
CA SER A 229 1.14 5.38 19.49
C SER A 229 0.93 3.90 19.11
N LEU A 230 -0.23 3.53 18.55
CA LEU A 230 -0.50 2.17 18.07
C LEU A 230 0.48 1.74 16.98
N GLU A 231 0.65 2.60 15.96
CA GLU A 231 1.49 2.34 14.80
C GLU A 231 2.94 2.06 15.24
N MET A 232 3.51 2.92 16.08
CA MET A 232 4.88 2.76 16.56
C MET A 232 5.07 1.50 17.41
N LEU A 233 4.12 1.21 18.31
CA LEU A 233 4.16 -0.03 19.10
C LEU A 233 4.13 -1.28 18.21
N ALA A 234 3.26 -1.29 17.18
CA ALA A 234 3.19 -2.38 16.20
C ALA A 234 4.51 -2.52 15.41
N GLY A 235 5.04 -1.41 14.89
CA GLY A 235 6.30 -1.40 14.14
C GLY A 235 7.48 -1.94 14.96
N LEU A 236 7.61 -1.53 16.23
CA LEU A 236 8.65 -2.02 17.13
C LEU A 236 8.47 -3.52 17.44
N LYS A 237 7.24 -3.98 17.69
CA LYS A 237 6.95 -5.39 17.96
C LYS A 237 7.29 -6.29 16.76
N VAL A 238 6.88 -5.89 15.55
CA VAL A 238 7.21 -6.61 14.31
C VAL A 238 8.72 -6.65 14.10
N THR A 239 9.39 -5.50 14.25
CA THR A 239 10.85 -5.45 14.04
C THR A 239 11.58 -6.31 15.07
N TYR A 240 11.16 -6.29 16.34
CA TYR A 240 11.72 -7.18 17.36
C TYR A 240 11.50 -8.66 17.00
N LYS A 241 10.27 -9.04 16.60
CA LYS A 241 9.93 -10.42 16.25
C LYS A 241 10.85 -10.99 15.17
N ILE A 242 11.14 -10.22 14.12
CA ILE A 242 11.90 -10.73 12.97
C ILE A 242 13.41 -10.56 13.10
N THR A 243 13.88 -9.58 13.89
CA THR A 243 15.32 -9.31 14.05
C THR A 243 15.91 -9.96 15.30
N GLY A 244 15.10 -10.18 16.34
CA GLY A 244 15.56 -10.59 17.67
C GLY A 244 16.40 -9.54 18.40
N LYS A 245 16.51 -8.30 17.91
CA LYS A 245 17.37 -7.26 18.50
C LYS A 245 16.67 -6.57 19.67
N GLU A 246 17.25 -6.70 20.86
CA GLU A 246 16.67 -6.22 22.12
C GLU A 246 16.35 -4.71 22.14
N LYS A 247 17.09 -3.89 21.38
CA LYS A 247 16.83 -2.44 21.29
C LYS A 247 15.37 -2.11 20.93
N TYR A 248 14.70 -2.95 20.14
CA TYR A 248 13.30 -2.75 19.75
C TYR A 248 12.33 -3.09 20.87
N ASN A 249 12.58 -4.19 21.58
CA ASN A 249 11.77 -4.58 22.73
C ASN A 249 11.94 -3.58 23.89
N SER A 250 13.17 -3.12 24.13
CA SER A 250 13.47 -2.07 25.10
C SER A 250 12.78 -0.74 24.73
N ALA A 251 12.80 -0.32 23.47
CA ALA A 251 12.10 0.89 23.02
C ALA A 251 10.57 0.74 23.15
N TYR A 252 10.02 -0.43 22.82
CA TYR A 252 8.60 -0.75 22.98
C TYR A 252 8.15 -0.60 24.44
N HIS A 253 8.87 -1.22 25.38
CA HIS A 253 8.56 -1.10 26.81
C HIS A 253 8.83 0.30 27.35
N MET A 254 9.86 1.00 26.87
CA MET A 254 10.09 2.40 27.25
C MET A 254 8.91 3.31 26.87
N LEU A 255 8.36 3.18 25.66
CA LEU A 255 7.19 3.95 25.22
C LEU A 255 5.93 3.65 26.05
N ILE A 256 5.79 2.40 26.50
CA ILE A 256 4.72 1.97 27.39
C ILE A 256 4.94 2.55 28.79
N ASP A 257 6.03 2.20 29.46
CA ASP A 257 6.24 2.46 30.88
C ASP A 257 6.43 3.94 31.20
N ARG A 258 7.06 4.70 30.28
CA ARG A 258 7.39 6.12 30.51
C ARG A 258 6.39 7.07 29.87
N TYR A 259 5.79 6.68 28.74
CA TYR A 259 4.98 7.57 27.91
C TYR A 259 3.54 7.08 27.72
N ASN A 260 3.16 5.94 28.33
CA ASN A 260 1.81 5.37 28.35
C ASN A 260 1.25 5.12 26.94
N TYR A 261 2.09 4.71 25.99
CA TYR A 261 1.62 4.48 24.60
C TYR A 261 0.57 3.37 24.50
N ASP A 262 0.60 2.38 25.40
CA ASP A 262 -0.40 1.33 25.52
C ASP A 262 -1.78 1.83 26.00
N ASP A 263 -1.81 2.91 26.78
CA ASP A 263 -3.06 3.61 27.15
C ASP A 263 -3.51 4.59 26.07
N HIS A 264 -2.58 5.36 25.49
CA HIS A 264 -2.90 6.31 24.43
C HIS A 264 -3.54 5.60 23.23
N GLN A 265 -2.96 4.50 22.78
CA GLN A 265 -3.45 3.76 21.62
C GLN A 265 -4.91 3.30 21.75
N ILE A 266 -5.46 3.13 22.97
CA ILE A 266 -6.87 2.76 23.16
C ILE A 266 -7.82 3.73 22.45
N ASN A 267 -7.42 5.00 22.30
CA ASN A 267 -8.21 6.06 21.67
C ASN A 267 -7.87 6.28 20.18
N ALA A 268 -7.18 5.34 19.52
CA ALA A 268 -6.81 5.45 18.10
C ALA A 268 -8.03 5.72 17.19
N LYS A 269 -9.17 5.06 17.46
CA LYS A 269 -10.42 5.36 16.74
C LYS A 269 -11.09 6.65 17.24
N ILE A 270 -11.31 7.60 16.35
CA ILE A 270 -12.28 8.68 16.57
C ILE A 270 -13.68 8.10 16.43
N VAL A 271 -14.49 8.15 17.50
CA VAL A 271 -15.88 7.67 17.48
C VAL A 271 -16.89 8.81 17.31
N TRP A 272 -16.53 10.01 17.76
CA TRP A 272 -17.33 11.22 17.66
C TRP A 272 -16.39 12.43 17.47
N PRO A 273 -16.75 13.40 16.61
CA PRO A 273 -17.93 13.39 15.74
C PRO A 273 -17.71 12.43 14.55
N GLU A 274 -18.79 11.95 13.94
CA GLU A 274 -18.71 10.94 12.87
C GLU A 274 -17.98 11.46 11.64
N GLU A 275 -18.10 12.75 11.36
CA GLU A 275 -17.46 13.45 10.25
C GLU A 275 -15.93 13.52 10.38
N TRP A 276 -15.38 13.19 11.55
CA TRP A 276 -13.93 13.12 11.78
C TRP A 276 -13.40 11.69 11.64
N ARG A 277 -14.26 10.71 11.36
CA ARG A 277 -13.81 9.35 11.05
C ARG A 277 -13.14 9.34 9.68
N ASN A 278 -11.95 8.78 9.63
CA ASN A 278 -11.19 8.60 8.40
C ASN A 278 -10.96 7.09 8.16
N PRO A 279 -11.52 6.50 7.10
CA PRO A 279 -11.27 5.09 6.77
C PRO A 279 -9.78 4.76 6.53
N GLY A 280 -8.96 5.73 6.14
CA GLY A 280 -7.51 5.56 6.05
C GLY A 280 -6.86 5.26 7.40
N ASP A 281 -7.28 5.97 8.46
CA ASP A 281 -6.81 5.76 9.84
C ASP A 281 -7.19 4.35 10.34
N ASP A 282 -8.39 3.88 10.00
CA ASP A 282 -8.84 2.52 10.29
C ASP A 282 -7.97 1.47 9.59
N TYR A 283 -7.51 1.77 8.38
CA TYR A 283 -6.63 0.91 7.60
C TYR A 283 -5.28 0.71 8.29
N HIS A 284 -4.70 1.79 8.82
CA HIS A 284 -3.46 1.76 9.59
C HIS A 284 -3.64 1.02 10.93
N ALA A 285 -4.76 1.25 11.61
CA ALA A 285 -5.08 0.56 12.85
C ALA A 285 -5.26 -0.95 12.64
N ALA A 286 -5.98 -1.37 11.60
CA ALA A 286 -6.21 -2.79 11.29
C ALA A 286 -4.90 -3.54 11.02
N ARG A 287 -4.00 -2.96 10.21
CA ARG A 287 -2.65 -3.51 9.97
C ARG A 287 -1.85 -3.62 11.28
N SER A 288 -1.88 -2.56 12.08
CA SER A 288 -1.14 -2.48 13.33
C SER A 288 -1.64 -3.51 14.35
N LEU A 289 -2.95 -3.58 14.60
CA LEU A 289 -3.55 -4.52 15.54
C LEU A 289 -3.39 -5.98 15.09
N TYR A 290 -3.52 -6.26 13.78
CA TYR A 290 -3.30 -7.60 13.23
C TYR A 290 -1.89 -8.13 13.50
N MET A 291 -0.87 -7.27 13.36
CA MET A 291 0.51 -7.69 13.62
C MET A 291 0.82 -7.70 15.12
N LEU A 292 0.48 -6.62 15.83
CA LEU A 292 0.80 -6.42 17.23
C LEU A 292 0.18 -7.50 18.13
N MET A 293 -1.12 -7.80 17.96
CA MET A 293 -1.81 -8.76 18.82
C MET A 293 -1.40 -10.21 18.57
N ARG A 294 -0.93 -10.57 17.36
CA ARG A 294 -0.42 -11.92 17.07
C ARG A 294 0.98 -12.17 17.66
N TYR A 295 1.75 -11.11 17.89
CA TYR A 295 3.12 -11.23 18.40
C TYR A 295 3.25 -10.85 19.88
N GLU A 296 2.25 -10.18 20.46
CA GLU A 296 2.22 -9.88 21.89
C GLU A 296 1.85 -11.11 22.73
N THR A 297 2.52 -11.26 23.87
CA THR A 297 2.32 -12.37 24.82
C THR A 297 1.98 -11.89 26.23
N ASP A 298 2.24 -10.63 26.56
CA ASP A 298 1.82 -10.03 27.81
C ASP A 298 0.29 -9.84 27.83
N ARG A 299 -0.35 -10.55 28.75
CA ARG A 299 -1.80 -10.55 28.88
C ARG A 299 -2.37 -9.17 29.23
N SER A 300 -1.66 -8.34 29.98
CA SER A 300 -2.12 -7.00 30.34
C SER A 300 -2.14 -6.07 29.12
N LEU A 301 -1.13 -6.16 28.26
CA LEU A 301 -1.06 -5.41 27.01
C LEU A 301 -2.09 -5.91 26.00
N LEU A 302 -2.26 -7.23 25.87
CA LEU A 302 -3.31 -7.82 25.02
C LEU A 302 -4.72 -7.33 25.39
N ILE A 303 -5.01 -7.11 26.67
CA ILE A 303 -6.30 -6.53 27.10
C ILE A 303 -6.45 -5.11 26.55
N LYS A 304 -5.41 -4.26 26.64
CA LYS A 304 -5.45 -2.88 26.13
C LYS A 304 -5.56 -2.83 24.61
N TYR A 305 -4.87 -3.72 23.89
CA TYR A 305 -5.01 -3.83 22.44
C TYR A 305 -6.39 -4.34 22.03
N ARG A 306 -6.97 -5.27 22.81
CA ARG A 306 -8.35 -5.71 22.60
C ARG A 306 -9.36 -4.58 22.84
N MET A 307 -9.12 -3.70 23.81
CA MET A 307 -9.96 -2.51 24.02
C MET A 307 -9.94 -1.57 22.80
N ASN A 308 -8.75 -1.34 22.21
CA ASN A 308 -8.64 -0.56 20.98
C ASN A 308 -9.37 -1.25 19.80
N LEU A 309 -9.13 -2.54 19.58
CA LEU A 309 -9.81 -3.30 18.54
C LEU A 309 -11.35 -3.23 18.70
N ASN A 310 -11.87 -3.38 19.92
CA ASN A 310 -13.30 -3.27 20.20
C ASN A 310 -13.84 -1.84 19.96
N ARG A 311 -12.99 -0.82 20.15
CA ARG A 311 -13.34 0.58 19.85
C ARG A 311 -13.45 0.83 18.35
N HIS A 312 -12.53 0.29 17.55
CA HIS A 312 -12.65 0.29 16.09
C HIS A 312 -13.87 -0.51 15.63
N TRP A 313 -14.10 -1.70 16.21
CA TRP A 313 -15.23 -2.56 15.91
C TRP A 313 -16.60 -1.91 16.13
N PHE A 314 -16.71 -0.98 17.09
CA PHE A 314 -17.92 -0.19 17.30
C PHE A 314 -18.38 0.51 16.01
N ASP A 315 -17.42 0.97 15.21
CA ASP A 315 -17.66 1.62 13.91
C ASP A 315 -17.66 0.60 12.76
N TRP A 316 -16.61 -0.21 12.63
CA TRP A 316 -16.39 -1.10 11.47
C TRP A 316 -17.58 -1.98 11.11
N LYS A 317 -18.28 -2.53 12.12
CA LYS A 317 -19.44 -3.39 11.89
C LYS A 317 -20.62 -2.70 11.18
N ASN A 318 -20.64 -1.37 11.21
CA ASN A 318 -21.68 -0.51 10.66
C ASN A 318 -21.26 0.23 9.37
N HIS A 319 -20.05 0.00 8.85
CA HIS A 319 -19.60 0.62 7.59
C HIS A 319 -20.58 0.33 6.44
N ASP A 320 -20.56 1.22 5.45
CA ASP A 320 -21.32 1.07 4.21
C ASP A 320 -20.58 0.25 3.14
N PHE A 321 -19.34 -0.16 3.42
CA PHE A 321 -18.47 -0.97 2.56
C PHE A 321 -18.09 -0.28 1.25
N SER A 322 -18.10 1.06 1.24
CA SER A 322 -17.65 1.86 0.10
C SER A 322 -16.13 1.98 -0.01
N PHE A 323 -15.40 1.75 1.09
CA PHE A 323 -13.94 1.79 1.10
C PHE A 323 -13.34 0.38 0.96
N GLU A 324 -12.26 0.26 0.17
CA GLU A 324 -11.65 -1.03 -0.20
C GLU A 324 -11.18 -1.87 0.98
N GLY A 325 -10.90 -1.24 2.13
CA GLY A 325 -10.48 -1.91 3.36
C GLY A 325 -11.61 -2.43 4.24
N ASP A 326 -12.85 -1.99 4.06
CA ASP A 326 -13.92 -2.18 5.05
C ASP A 326 -14.19 -3.66 5.34
N ILE A 327 -14.29 -4.48 4.30
CA ILE A 327 -14.56 -5.91 4.48
C ILE A 327 -13.36 -6.65 5.10
N TRP A 328 -12.15 -6.14 4.90
CA TRP A 328 -10.96 -6.69 5.53
C TRP A 328 -10.93 -6.39 7.03
N PHE A 329 -11.45 -5.25 7.48
CA PHE A 329 -11.56 -4.95 8.90
C PHE A 329 -12.43 -5.96 9.64
N ILE A 330 -13.53 -6.39 9.02
CA ILE A 330 -14.39 -7.45 9.58
C ILE A 330 -13.63 -8.77 9.70
N MET A 331 -12.89 -9.15 8.64
CA MET A 331 -12.06 -10.37 8.65
C MET A 331 -10.96 -10.30 9.71
N VAL A 332 -10.26 -9.15 9.83
CA VAL A 332 -9.23 -8.93 10.84
C VAL A 332 -9.80 -9.05 12.25
N TYR A 333 -10.97 -8.44 12.51
CA TYR A 333 -11.64 -8.57 13.80
C TYR A 333 -11.92 -10.03 14.14
N GLN A 334 -12.53 -10.79 13.22
CA GLN A 334 -12.80 -12.23 13.44
C GLN A 334 -11.51 -13.01 13.71
N VAL A 335 -10.46 -12.80 12.90
CA VAL A 335 -9.19 -13.53 13.04
C VAL A 335 -8.51 -13.27 14.38
N ILE A 336 -8.51 -12.01 14.85
CA ILE A 336 -7.83 -11.65 16.10
C ILE A 336 -8.66 -12.08 17.32
N THR A 337 -9.99 -12.00 17.24
CA THR A 337 -10.88 -12.23 18.39
C THR A 337 -11.37 -13.66 18.50
N GLU A 338 -11.28 -14.44 17.40
CA GLU A 338 -11.90 -15.74 17.21
C GLU A 338 -13.44 -15.72 17.36
N GLU A 339 -14.04 -14.52 17.36
CA GLU A 339 -15.50 -14.35 17.39
C GLU A 339 -16.08 -14.53 15.98
N GLU A 340 -17.04 -15.43 15.84
CA GLU A 340 -17.79 -15.61 14.59
C GLU A 340 -18.69 -14.39 14.34
N VAL A 341 -18.19 -13.44 13.54
CA VAL A 341 -18.92 -12.22 13.16
C VAL A 341 -19.39 -12.24 11.70
N MET A 342 -18.86 -13.15 10.88
CA MET A 342 -19.29 -13.32 9.49
C MET A 342 -20.77 -13.73 9.40
N ASN A 343 -21.52 -12.97 8.63
CA ASN A 343 -22.95 -13.19 8.38
C ASN A 343 -23.25 -13.00 6.88
N GLU A 344 -24.50 -13.22 6.47
CA GLU A 344 -24.90 -13.11 5.06
C GLU A 344 -24.61 -11.74 4.44
N LYS A 345 -24.73 -10.64 5.21
CA LYS A 345 -24.38 -9.29 4.74
C LYS A 345 -22.90 -9.25 4.36
N TYR A 346 -22.00 -9.60 5.28
CA TYR A 346 -20.56 -9.54 5.04
C TYR A 346 -20.11 -10.52 3.96
N ILE A 347 -20.71 -11.72 3.88
CA ILE A 347 -20.46 -12.68 2.79
C ILE A 347 -20.85 -12.09 1.43
N ASN A 348 -21.97 -11.38 1.35
CA ASN A 348 -22.37 -10.70 0.12
C ASN A 348 -21.40 -9.58 -0.25
N GLU A 349 -20.91 -8.79 0.71
CA GLU A 349 -19.88 -7.78 0.46
C GLU A 349 -18.57 -8.40 -0.04
N ILE A 350 -18.13 -9.53 0.53
CA ILE A 350 -16.97 -10.28 0.03
C ILE A 350 -17.17 -10.66 -1.45
N LYS A 351 -18.30 -11.30 -1.78
CA LYS A 351 -18.61 -11.72 -3.16
C LYS A 351 -18.69 -10.54 -4.12
N ASN A 352 -19.13 -9.39 -3.64
CA ASN A 352 -19.31 -8.18 -4.43
C ASN A 352 -18.07 -7.28 -4.50
N MET A 353 -16.95 -7.64 -3.84
CA MET A 353 -15.70 -6.89 -3.95
C MET A 353 -15.37 -6.56 -5.41
N TRP A 354 -14.93 -5.32 -5.61
CA TRP A 354 -14.65 -4.72 -6.89
C TRP A 354 -13.38 -3.88 -6.79
N GLY A 355 -12.55 -3.92 -7.84
CA GLY A 355 -11.27 -3.22 -7.85
C GLY A 355 -11.45 -1.80 -8.38
N PHE A 356 -11.29 -1.65 -9.69
CA PHE A 356 -11.47 -0.37 -10.37
C PHE A 356 -12.14 -0.56 -11.72
N GLU A 357 -12.64 0.54 -12.27
CA GLU A 357 -13.08 0.64 -13.66
C GLU A 357 -12.08 1.51 -14.42
N ARG A 358 -11.70 1.09 -15.64
CA ARG A 358 -10.90 1.94 -16.53
C ARG A 358 -11.76 3.10 -17.01
N GLN A 359 -11.25 4.31 -16.88
CA GLN A 359 -11.99 5.53 -17.18
C GLN A 359 -11.23 6.39 -18.20
N LYS A 360 -11.97 7.17 -18.99
CA LYS A 360 -11.43 8.21 -19.86
C LYS A 360 -11.58 9.57 -19.20
N ARG A 361 -10.52 10.37 -19.21
CA ARG A 361 -10.53 11.75 -18.69
C ARG A 361 -9.62 12.64 -19.51
N GLU A 362 -9.86 13.93 -19.45
CA GLU A 362 -8.96 14.95 -19.99
C GLU A 362 -7.82 15.22 -19.01
N PHE A 363 -6.59 15.28 -19.54
CA PHE A 363 -5.39 15.61 -18.79
C PHE A 363 -4.76 16.87 -19.36
N ASN A 364 -4.45 17.82 -18.49
CA ASN A 364 -3.71 19.03 -18.84
C ASN A 364 -2.22 18.78 -18.67
N ILE A 365 -1.52 18.53 -19.78
CA ILE A 365 -0.10 18.22 -19.79
C ILE A 365 0.69 19.53 -19.89
N PRO A 366 1.55 19.85 -18.91
CA PRO A 366 2.34 21.07 -18.93
C PRO A 366 3.41 21.03 -20.03
N ASN A 367 3.53 22.13 -20.76
CA ASN A 367 4.59 22.41 -21.72
C ASN A 367 5.76 23.15 -21.04
N GLY A 368 6.94 23.13 -21.67
CA GLY A 368 8.14 23.78 -21.14
C GLY A 368 8.05 25.32 -21.04
N ASP A 369 7.07 25.94 -21.68
CA ASP A 369 6.80 27.39 -21.66
C ASP A 369 5.73 27.80 -20.63
N GLY A 370 5.22 26.85 -19.84
CA GLY A 370 4.16 27.08 -18.85
C GLY A 370 2.73 27.01 -19.40
N SER A 371 2.55 26.77 -20.70
CA SER A 371 1.24 26.44 -21.28
C SER A 371 0.84 24.98 -21.01
N PHE A 372 -0.39 24.60 -21.32
CA PHE A 372 -0.88 23.22 -21.19
C PHE A 372 -1.48 22.72 -22.50
N ASN A 373 -1.26 21.44 -22.80
CA ASN A 373 -2.01 20.72 -23.82
C ASN A 373 -3.06 19.83 -23.14
N THR A 374 -4.34 20.05 -23.45
CA THR A 374 -5.43 19.18 -22.99
C THR A 374 -5.55 17.99 -23.92
N VAL A 375 -5.45 16.79 -23.36
CA VAL A 375 -5.49 15.53 -24.11
C VAL A 375 -6.40 14.54 -23.38
N GLU A 376 -7.32 13.91 -24.09
CA GLU A 376 -8.11 12.80 -23.54
C GLU A 376 -7.25 11.53 -23.48
N SER A 377 -7.26 10.85 -22.33
CA SER A 377 -6.61 9.56 -22.18
C SER A 377 -7.35 8.63 -21.22
N GLU A 378 -7.06 7.33 -21.36
CA GLU A 378 -7.48 6.32 -20.40
C GLU A 378 -6.57 6.31 -19.18
N TYR A 379 -7.16 6.05 -18.01
CA TYR A 379 -6.44 5.85 -16.77
C TYR A 379 -7.03 4.71 -15.94
N GLU A 380 -6.18 4.08 -15.14
CA GLU A 380 -6.50 2.97 -14.24
C GLU A 380 -6.21 3.34 -12.79
N GLY A 381 -7.11 2.93 -11.90
CA GLY A 381 -6.84 2.80 -10.47
C GLY A 381 -6.20 1.44 -10.16
N ILE A 382 -6.10 1.10 -8.88
CA ILE A 382 -5.45 -0.13 -8.43
C ILE A 382 -6.45 -1.02 -7.65
N ALA A 383 -6.19 -2.32 -7.60
CA ALA A 383 -7.00 -3.29 -6.84
C ALA A 383 -6.17 -4.09 -5.82
N SER A 384 -5.02 -3.56 -5.36
CA SER A 384 -4.09 -4.28 -4.48
C SER A 384 -4.73 -4.66 -3.14
N ALA A 385 -5.51 -3.75 -2.54
CA ALA A 385 -6.26 -4.03 -1.31
C ALA A 385 -7.29 -5.15 -1.53
N MET A 386 -8.07 -5.11 -2.61
CA MET A 386 -9.02 -6.17 -2.96
C MET A 386 -8.33 -7.55 -3.08
N ILE A 387 -7.19 -7.61 -3.79
CA ILE A 387 -6.44 -8.86 -3.96
C ILE A 387 -5.89 -9.35 -2.61
N ARG A 388 -5.38 -8.45 -1.77
CA ARG A 388 -4.99 -8.78 -0.39
C ARG A 388 -6.17 -9.30 0.42
N ASN A 389 -7.33 -8.64 0.37
CA ASN A 389 -8.52 -9.05 1.11
C ASN A 389 -8.91 -10.48 0.75
N TYR A 390 -8.91 -10.81 -0.54
CA TYR A 390 -9.20 -12.15 -1.02
C TYR A 390 -8.22 -13.18 -0.46
N TRP A 391 -6.91 -12.98 -0.64
CA TRP A 391 -5.93 -13.98 -0.20
C TRP A 391 -5.82 -14.09 1.32
N PHE A 392 -6.00 -12.98 2.05
CA PHE A 392 -6.14 -13.00 3.51
C PHE A 392 -7.32 -13.86 3.94
N GLY A 393 -8.51 -13.60 3.38
CA GLY A 393 -9.72 -14.34 3.72
C GLY A 393 -9.63 -15.82 3.31
N ARG A 394 -9.00 -16.14 2.17
CA ARG A 394 -8.72 -17.52 1.76
C ARG A 394 -7.77 -18.22 2.74
N TYR A 395 -6.74 -17.54 3.22
CA TYR A 395 -5.76 -18.10 4.15
C TYR A 395 -6.40 -18.46 5.50
N TYR A 396 -7.30 -17.62 5.99
CA TYR A 396 -8.05 -17.84 7.23
C TYR A 396 -9.37 -18.62 7.06
N ASN A 397 -9.63 -19.20 5.89
CA ASN A 397 -10.87 -19.93 5.58
C ASN A 397 -12.17 -19.11 5.75
N LEU A 398 -12.10 -17.79 5.59
CA LEU A 398 -13.25 -16.87 5.62
C LEU A 398 -13.86 -16.63 4.24
N ILE A 399 -13.14 -17.01 3.18
CA ILE A 399 -13.58 -16.90 1.79
C ILE A 399 -13.56 -18.30 1.16
N ASP A 400 -14.68 -18.71 0.59
CA ASP A 400 -14.78 -19.96 -0.15
C ASP A 400 -14.03 -19.85 -1.50
N PRO A 401 -13.23 -20.84 -1.91
CA PRO A 401 -12.54 -20.84 -3.21
C PRO A 401 -13.46 -20.69 -4.42
N THR A 402 -14.74 -21.07 -4.31
CA THR A 402 -15.71 -21.06 -5.40
C THR A 402 -16.41 -19.72 -5.59
N TRP A 403 -16.30 -18.80 -4.62
CA TRP A 403 -16.98 -17.50 -4.67
C TRP A 403 -16.50 -16.62 -5.80
#